data_AF-A0A0V0GN84-F1
#
_entry.id   AF-A0A0V0GN84-F1
#
_cell.length_a   1.000
_cell.length_b   1.000
_cell.length_c   1.000
_cell.angle_alpha   90.00
_cell.angle_beta   90.00
_cell.angle_gamma   90.00
#
_symmetry.space_group_name_H-M   'P 1'
#
loop_
_entity.id
_entity.type
_entity.pdbx_description
1 polymer ?
#
loop_
_entity_poly.entity_id
_entity_poly.type
_entity_poly.pdbx_seq_one_letter_code
_entity_poly.pdbx_strand_id
1 'polypeptide(L)'
;MDMHINMSYCKSSAFKQLVFNYLTIHHHELFDQIGELLEVVEVTPADVAGELLKSKNPTISLRGLIEFLKIKLQKEEMLKSENGVAEAEETFKDETKHESIHDSSEDLSNIVDL
;
A
#
# COMPACT_ATOMS: atom_id res chain seq x y z
N MET A 1 18.75 -9.17 25.48
CA MET A 1 17.49 -8.47 25.78
C MET A 1 16.64 -8.62 24.53
N ASP A 2 15.74 -9.59 24.51
CA ASP A 2 14.84 -9.77 23.37
C ASP A 2 13.74 -8.72 23.46
N MET A 3 13.98 -7.58 22.79
CA MET A 3 12.94 -6.60 22.54
C MET A 3 12.00 -7.20 21.49
N HIS A 4 11.00 -7.95 21.96
CA HIS A 4 9.81 -8.26 21.17
C HIS A 4 9.02 -6.96 20.98
N ILE A 5 9.53 -6.07 20.11
CA ILE A 5 8.73 -4.97 19.60
C ILE A 5 7.66 -5.64 18.74
N ASN A 6 6.47 -5.80 19.31
CA ASN A 6 5.30 -6.10 18.53
C ASN A 6 5.06 -4.86 17.67
N MET A 7 5.64 -4.86 16.46
CA MET A 7 5.46 -3.78 15.50
C MET A 7 3.96 -3.68 15.25
N SER A 8 3.39 -2.55 15.66
CA SER A 8 2.01 -2.19 15.36
C SER A 8 1.68 -2.51 13.91
N TYR A 9 0.58 -3.23 13.69
CA TYR A 9 0.11 -3.58 12.35
C TYR A 9 -0.01 -2.33 11.47
N CYS A 10 0.29 -2.49 10.18
CA CYS A 10 0.23 -1.42 9.21
C CYS A 10 -1.24 -1.03 8.99
N LYS A 11 -1.61 0.16 9.48
CA LYS A 11 -2.92 0.76 9.22
C LYS A 11 -2.87 1.66 7.99
N SER A 12 -4.04 2.02 7.47
CA SER A 12 -4.17 2.86 6.27
C SER A 12 -3.34 4.16 6.34
N SER A 13 -3.27 4.80 7.52
CA SER A 13 -2.46 6.00 7.73
C SER A 13 -0.95 5.74 7.58
N ALA A 14 -0.43 4.66 8.17
CA ALA A 14 0.97 4.27 8.04
C ALA A 14 1.30 3.87 6.59
N PHE A 15 0.42 3.13 5.93
CA PHE A 15 0.56 2.79 4.52
C PHE A 15 0.68 4.04 3.62
N LYS A 16 -0.19 5.05 3.80
CA LYS A 16 -0.13 6.30 3.03
C LYS A 16 1.20 7.03 3.20
N GLN A 17 1.76 7.04 4.42
CA GLN A 17 3.09 7.59 4.68
C GLN A 17 4.18 6.80 3.95
N LEU A 18 4.14 5.46 3.98
CA LEU A 18 5.12 4.63 3.28
C LEU A 18 5.06 4.86 1.76
N VAL A 19 3.87 4.92 1.19
CA VAL A 19 3.71 5.20 -0.24
C VAL A 19 4.25 6.57 -0.61
N PHE A 20 3.96 7.61 0.18
CA PHE A 20 4.53 8.93 -0.06
C PHE A 20 6.07 8.89 0.02
N ASN A 21 6.63 8.22 1.02
CA ASN A 21 8.08 8.15 1.22
C ASN A 21 8.82 7.38 0.11
N TYR A 22 8.23 6.32 -0.44
CA TYR A 22 8.91 5.47 -1.43
C TYR A 22 8.52 5.75 -2.88
N LEU A 23 7.28 6.16 -3.12
CA LEU A 23 6.71 6.34 -4.46
C LEU A 23 6.35 7.81 -4.74
N THR A 24 6.44 8.71 -3.76
CA THR A 24 6.18 10.16 -3.91
C THR A 24 4.79 10.49 -4.45
N ILE A 25 3.80 9.64 -4.15
CA ILE A 25 2.39 9.87 -4.48
C ILE A 25 1.55 10.05 -3.21
N HIS A 26 0.56 10.95 -3.27
CA HIS A 26 -0.36 11.21 -2.16
C HIS A 26 -1.69 10.48 -2.28
N HIS A 27 -2.11 10.16 -3.51
CA HIS A 27 -3.41 9.55 -3.81
C HIS A 27 -3.27 8.58 -4.98
N HIS A 28 -4.04 7.51 -4.93
CA HIS A 28 -4.21 6.55 -6.02
C HIS A 28 -5.56 5.85 -5.83
N GLU A 29 -6.22 5.48 -6.93
CA GLU A 29 -7.49 4.73 -6.91
C GLU A 29 -7.44 3.41 -6.11
N LEU A 30 -6.23 2.87 -5.88
CA LEU A 30 -6.01 1.58 -5.20
C LEU A 30 -5.86 1.76 -3.69
N PHE A 31 -5.77 3.00 -3.18
CA PHE A 31 -5.54 3.26 -1.75
C PHE A 31 -6.71 2.79 -0.89
N ASP A 32 -7.94 2.95 -1.37
CA ASP A 32 -9.13 2.54 -0.63
C ASP A 32 -9.17 1.01 -0.50
N GLN A 33 -8.96 0.30 -1.61
CA GLN A 33 -8.88 -1.16 -1.63
C GLN A 33 -7.76 -1.68 -0.72
N ILE A 34 -6.57 -1.07 -0.75
CA ILE A 34 -5.46 -1.46 0.13
C ILE A 34 -5.81 -1.16 1.58
N GLY A 35 -6.44 0.00 1.85
CA GLY A 35 -6.89 0.37 3.19
C GLY A 35 -7.85 -0.65 3.79
N GLU A 36 -8.84 -1.10 3.02
CA GLU A 36 -9.78 -2.16 3.42
C GLU A 36 -9.06 -3.49 3.71
N LEU A 37 -8.13 -3.89 2.86
CA LEU A 37 -7.34 -5.11 3.07
C LEU A 37 -6.46 -5.01 4.34
N LEU A 38 -5.89 -3.85 4.64
CA LEU A 38 -5.08 -3.61 5.84
C LEU A 38 -5.90 -3.59 7.14
N GLU A 39 -7.23 -3.44 7.07
CA GLU A 39 -8.08 -3.59 8.26
C GLU A 39 -8.36 -5.05 8.60
N VAL A 40 -8.34 -5.95 7.61
CA VAL A 40 -8.63 -7.37 7.81
C VAL A 40 -7.38 -8.24 7.88
N VAL A 41 -6.25 -7.82 7.29
CA VAL A 41 -4.99 -8.57 7.26
C VAL A 41 -3.98 -7.99 8.25
N GLU A 42 -3.38 -8.86 9.04
CA GLU A 42 -2.32 -8.51 9.97
C GLU A 42 -0.94 -8.45 9.28
N VAL A 43 -0.55 -7.27 8.78
CA VAL A 43 0.78 -7.02 8.18
C VAL A 43 1.59 -5.98 8.94
N THR A 44 2.91 -6.08 8.90
CA THR A 44 3.79 -5.06 9.50
C THR A 44 4.10 -3.95 8.49
N PRO A 45 4.40 -2.72 8.95
CA PRO A 45 4.89 -1.66 8.07
C PRO A 45 6.13 -2.05 7.25
N ALA A 46 6.99 -2.91 7.81
CA ALA A 46 8.17 -3.42 7.11
C ALA A 46 7.80 -4.35 5.95
N ASP A 47 6.81 -5.23 6.12
CA ASP A 47 6.30 -6.08 5.02
C ASP A 47 5.74 -5.22 3.88
N VAL A 48 4.90 -4.24 4.24
CA VAL A 48 4.29 -3.31 3.27
C VAL A 48 5.36 -2.52 2.54
N ALA A 49 6.35 -1.98 3.25
CA ALA A 49 7.49 -1.29 2.64
C ALA A 49 8.28 -2.21 1.70
N GLY A 50 8.50 -3.46 2.10
CA GLY A 50 9.17 -4.48 1.30
C GLY A 50 8.48 -4.73 -0.04
N GLU A 51 7.15 -4.82 -0.05
CA GLU A 51 6.36 -4.93 -1.29
C GLU A 51 6.44 -3.67 -2.15
N LEU A 52 6.33 -2.48 -1.54
CA LEU A 52 6.39 -1.21 -2.26
C LEU A 52 7.74 -0.99 -2.96
N LEU A 53 8.84 -1.46 -2.35
CA LEU A 53 10.19 -1.32 -2.87
C LEU A 53 10.52 -2.26 -4.04
N LYS A 54 9.66 -3.25 -4.34
CA LYS A 54 9.89 -4.18 -5.47
C LYS A 54 9.83 -3.48 -6.83
N SER A 55 9.15 -2.34 -6.92
CA SER A 55 9.06 -1.54 -8.14
C SER A 55 9.08 -0.05 -7.80
N LYS A 56 9.60 0.76 -8.73
CA LYS A 56 9.54 2.22 -8.66
C LYS A 56 8.27 2.77 -9.32
N ASN A 57 7.57 1.95 -10.10
CA ASN A 57 6.32 2.36 -10.73
C ASN A 57 5.18 2.21 -9.71
N PRO A 58 4.49 3.30 -9.33
CA PRO A 58 3.50 3.24 -8.26
C PRO A 58 2.35 2.26 -8.53
N THR A 59 1.83 2.21 -9.75
CA THR A 59 0.74 1.31 -10.13
C THR A 59 1.17 -0.16 -10.01
N ILE A 60 2.39 -0.49 -10.44
CA ILE A 60 2.93 -1.85 -10.34
C ILE A 60 3.14 -2.24 -8.87
N SER A 61 3.75 -1.36 -8.07
CA SER A 61 4.01 -1.61 -6.64
C SER A 61 2.71 -1.78 -5.85
N LEU A 62 1.70 -0.95 -6.08
CA LEU A 62 0.42 -1.02 -5.39
C LEU A 62 -0.37 -2.28 -5.78
N ARG A 63 -0.35 -2.68 -7.06
CA ARG A 63 -0.95 -3.95 -7.49
C ARG A 63 -0.26 -5.16 -6.85
N GLY A 64 1.07 -5.15 -6.80
CA GLY A 64 1.84 -6.20 -6.10
C GLY A 64 1.51 -6.28 -4.62
N LEU A 65 1.32 -5.13 -3.95
CA LEU A 65 0.90 -5.09 -2.56
C LEU A 65 -0.51 -5.67 -2.36
N ILE A 66 -1.47 -5.38 -3.26
CA ILE A 66 -2.81 -5.98 -3.20
C ILE A 66 -2.73 -7.51 -3.30
N GLU A 67 -1.94 -8.03 -4.24
CA GLU A 67 -1.75 -9.47 -4.42
C GLU A 67 -1.14 -10.11 -3.17
N PHE A 68 -0.10 -9.49 -2.60
CA PHE A 68 0.50 -9.91 -1.34
C PHE A 68 -0.51 -9.98 -0.19
N LEU A 69 -1.34 -8.95 -0.02
CA LEU A 69 -2.35 -8.89 1.04
C LEU A 69 -3.42 -9.96 0.85
N LYS A 70 -3.90 -10.17 -0.38
CA LYS A 70 -4.88 -11.25 -0.70
C LYS A 70 -4.31 -12.63 -0.38
N ILE A 71 -3.07 -12.91 -0.77
CA ILE A 71 -2.40 -14.18 -0.46
C ILE A 71 -2.27 -14.38 1.05
N LYS A 72 -1.96 -13.31 1.79
CA LYS A 72 -1.82 -13.39 3.25
C LYS A 72 -3.17 -13.63 3.93
N LEU A 73 -4.21 -12.93 3.49
CA LEU A 73 -5.59 -13.16 3.96
C LEU A 73 -6.01 -14.62 3.77
N GLN A 74 -5.83 -15.15 2.55
CA GLN A 74 -6.17 -16.54 2.24
C GLN A 74 -5.40 -17.52 3.14
N LYS A 75 -4.11 -17.29 3.40
CA LYS A 75 -3.33 -18.13 4.32
C LYS A 75 -3.87 -18.08 5.75
N GLU A 76 -4.22 -16.89 6.24
CA GLU A 76 -4.80 -16.73 7.58
C GLU A 76 -6.18 -17.41 7.70
N GLU A 77 -6.98 -17.38 6.62
CA GLU A 77 -8.26 -18.08 6.55
C GLU A 77 -8.11 -19.60 6.47
N MET A 78 -7.15 -20.11 5.68
CA MET A 78 -6.84 -21.55 5.59
C MET A 78 -6.33 -22.11 6.92
N LEU A 79 -5.57 -21.33 7.69
CA LEU A 79 -5.13 -21.72 9.03
C LEU A 79 -6.29 -21.75 10.04
N LYS A 80 -7.35 -20.96 9.82
CA LYS A 80 -8.58 -20.97 10.62
C LYS A 80 -9.57 -22.04 10.13
N SER A 81 -9.43 -22.50 8.90
CA SER A 81 -10.32 -23.45 8.23
C SER A 81 -9.55 -24.70 7.79
N GLU A 82 -9.36 -25.62 8.72
CA GLU A 82 -9.20 -27.05 8.39
C GLU A 82 -10.57 -27.65 7.96
N ASN A 83 -11.43 -26.88 7.28
CA ASN A 83 -12.72 -27.30 6.74
C ASN A 83 -13.16 -26.43 5.53
N GLY A 84 -12.56 -26.69 4.36
CA GLY A 84 -13.27 -26.56 3.07
C GLY A 84 -12.87 -25.42 2.11
N VAL A 85 -12.09 -25.81 1.09
CA VAL A 85 -12.12 -25.44 -0.34
C VAL A 85 -12.14 -23.96 -0.78
N ALA A 86 -10.95 -23.52 -1.21
CA ALA A 86 -10.55 -23.04 -2.54
C ALA A 86 -11.36 -22.01 -3.38
N GLU A 87 -10.55 -21.15 -4.03
CA GLU A 87 -10.76 -20.38 -5.27
C GLU A 87 -11.46 -19.01 -5.20
N ALA A 88 -10.70 -17.96 -5.53
CA ALA A 88 -11.06 -17.03 -6.60
C ALA A 88 -9.87 -16.10 -6.93
N GLU A 89 -9.21 -16.41 -8.05
CA GLU A 89 -8.56 -15.42 -8.90
C GLU A 89 -9.62 -14.44 -9.41
N GLU A 90 -9.38 -13.13 -9.28
CA GLU A 90 -10.00 -12.17 -10.18
C GLU A 90 -9.08 -10.97 -10.42
N THR A 91 -8.62 -10.93 -11.66
CA THR A 91 -8.00 -9.84 -12.40
C THR A 91 -8.76 -8.52 -12.27
N PHE A 92 -8.07 -7.44 -11.87
CA PHE A 92 -8.56 -6.07 -12.11
C PHE A 92 -7.82 -5.48 -13.33
N LYS A 93 -8.44 -5.62 -14.50
CA LYS A 93 -8.24 -4.66 -15.59
C LYS A 93 -9.12 -3.47 -15.28
N ASP A 94 -8.52 -2.33 -15.00
CA ASP A 94 -9.10 -1.09 -15.50
C ASP A 94 -7.98 -0.25 -16.13
N GLU A 95 -8.16 -0.01 -17.42
CA GLU A 95 -7.56 1.09 -18.13
C GLU A 95 -8.53 2.25 -17.98
N THR A 96 -8.18 3.30 -17.25
CA THR A 96 -8.65 4.61 -17.66
C THR A 96 -7.59 5.68 -17.46
N LYS A 97 -7.18 6.26 -18.60
CA LYS A 97 -6.44 7.51 -18.69
C LYS A 97 -7.18 8.59 -17.89
N HIS A 98 -6.49 9.23 -16.95
CA HIS A 98 -6.72 10.65 -16.72
C HIS A 98 -5.38 11.34 -16.51
N GLU A 99 -4.92 11.94 -17.60
CA GLU A 99 -3.98 13.02 -17.54
C GLU A 99 -4.63 14.20 -16.81
N SER A 100 -4.05 14.64 -15.70
CA SER A 100 -4.20 16.01 -15.25
C SER A 100 -2.95 16.45 -14.50
N ILE A 101 -2.18 17.24 -15.23
CA ILE A 101 -1.21 18.23 -14.78
C ILE A 101 -1.84 19.11 -13.69
N HIS A 102 -1.11 19.31 -12.60
CA HIS A 102 -1.03 20.58 -11.84
C HIS A 102 0.16 20.41 -10.88
N ASP A 103 1.39 20.75 -11.27
CA ASP A 103 1.95 22.11 -11.28
C ASP A 103 1.56 22.94 -10.05
N SER A 104 2.51 23.13 -9.14
CA SER A 104 2.60 24.25 -8.21
C SER A 104 4.00 24.23 -7.59
N SER A 105 4.92 24.81 -8.36
CA SER A 105 5.99 25.71 -7.89
C SER A 105 6.31 25.70 -6.38
N GLU A 106 7.47 25.19 -6.02
CA GLU A 106 8.21 25.70 -4.87
C GLU A 106 8.79 27.08 -5.23
N ASP A 107 7.98 28.12 -5.12
CA ASP A 107 8.48 29.50 -5.03
C ASP A 107 9.04 29.70 -3.62
N LEU A 108 10.35 29.51 -3.47
CA LEU A 108 11.10 29.76 -2.23
C LEU A 108 12.16 30.87 -2.35
N SER A 109 11.98 31.86 -3.25
CA SER A 109 13.00 32.89 -3.47
C SER A 109 12.61 34.35 -3.19
N ASN A 110 11.49 34.65 -2.50
CA ASN A 110 11.19 36.03 -2.07
C ASN A 110 11.05 36.17 -0.55
N ILE A 111 12.20 36.14 0.14
CA ILE A 111 12.39 36.86 1.40
C ILE A 111 13.80 37.49 1.33
N VAL A 112 13.89 38.74 0.87
CA VAL A 112 14.57 39.86 1.56
C VAL A 112 14.15 41.14 0.83
N ASP A 113 13.17 41.85 1.37
CA ASP A 113 13.02 43.30 1.18
C ASP A 113 12.82 43.91 2.58
N LEU A 114 13.93 44.30 3.21
CA LEU A 114 14.03 45.50 4.04
C LEU A 114 15.49 45.97 4.15
#